data_AF-A0A0D0K7J7-F1
#
_entry.id   AF-A0A0D0K7J7-F1
#
_cell.length_a   1.000
_cell.length_b   1.000
_cell.length_c   1.000
_cell.angle_alpha   90.00
_cell.angle_beta   90.00
_cell.angle_gamma   90.00
#
_symmetry.space_group_name_H-M   'P 1'
#
loop_
_entity.id
_entity.type
_entity.pdbx_description
1 polymer ?
#
loop_
_entity_poly.entity_id
_entity_poly.type
_entity_poly.pdbx_seq_one_letter_code
_entity_poly.pdbx_strand_id
1 'polypeptide(L)' 'MTNNPIPPLVPRPDDDGEIDGVPHREVDGEPVLDTDADADQVDGAAADRLAAERPLGEDS' A
#
# COMPACT_ATOMS: atom_id res chain seq x y z
N MET A 1 -40.25 -4.94 -2.69
CA MET A 1 -39.11 -4.85 -3.63
C MET A 1 -38.01 -4.08 -2.92
N THR A 2 -36.84 -4.67 -2.73
CA THR A 2 -35.70 -4.01 -2.04
C THR A 2 -34.86 -3.30 -3.09
N ASN A 3 -34.84 -1.97 -3.04
CA ASN A 3 -33.93 -1.15 -3.85
C ASN A 3 -32.60 -1.06 -3.09
N ASN A 4 -31.55 -1.71 -3.57
CA ASN A 4 -30.21 -1.64 -2.98
C ASN A 4 -29.34 -0.74 -3.87
N PRO A 5 -29.30 0.59 -3.62
CA PRO A 5 -28.56 1.51 -4.48
C PRO A 5 -27.06 1.16 -4.43
N ILE A 6 -26.45 1.01 -5.60
CA ILE A 6 -25.00 0.83 -5.70
C ILE A 6 -24.34 2.17 -5.30
N PRO A 7 -23.40 2.17 -4.34
CA PRO A 7 -22.67 3.38 -3.97
C PRO A 7 -21.96 3.99 -5.19
N PRO A 8 -21.88 5.32 -5.30
CA PRO A 8 -21.14 5.94 -6.39
C PRO A 8 -19.67 5.53 -6.33
N LEU A 9 -19.13 5.12 -7.48
CA LEU A 9 -17.71 4.81 -7.63
C LEU A 9 -16.90 6.09 -7.41
N VAL A 10 -16.12 6.13 -6.33
CA VAL A 10 -15.15 7.21 -6.07
C VAL A 10 -13.97 7.00 -7.02
N PRO A 11 -13.55 8.00 -7.82
CA PRO A 11 -12.32 7.91 -8.60
C PRO A 11 -11.16 7.56 -7.66
N ARG A 12 -10.41 6.49 -7.99
CA ARG A 12 -9.14 6.22 -7.31
C ARG A 12 -8.19 7.37 -7.64
N PRO A 13 -7.47 7.94 -6.65
CA PRO A 13 -6.38 8.85 -6.96
C PRO A 13 -5.41 8.14 -7.91
N ASP A 14 -4.89 8.88 -8.89
CA ASP A 14 -3.93 8.37 -9.86
C ASP A 14 -2.74 7.74 -9.09
N ASP A 15 -2.54 6.44 -9.26
CA ASP A 15 -1.49 5.63 -8.61
C ASP A 15 -0.12 5.83 -9.29
N ASP A 16 0.17 7.03 -9.80
CA ASP A 16 1.48 7.42 -10.35
C ASP A 16 2.34 8.24 -9.36
N GLY A 17 1.87 8.33 -8.11
CA GLY A 17 2.66 8.78 -6.97
C GLY A 17 3.75 7.77 -6.64
N GLU A 18 4.89 7.95 -7.31
CA GLU A 18 6.23 7.54 -6.91
C GLU A 18 6.32 7.24 -5.41
N ILE A 19 6.95 6.11 -5.04
CA ILE A 19 7.22 5.66 -3.65
C ILE A 19 8.27 6.59 -2.99
N ASP A 20 8.16 7.90 -3.21
CA ASP A 20 9.11 8.95 -2.80
C ASP A 20 8.89 9.40 -1.35
N GLY A 21 8.12 8.63 -0.58
CA GLY A 21 7.80 8.93 0.82
C GLY A 21 7.65 7.71 1.73
N VAL A 22 7.84 6.49 1.21
CA VAL A 22 7.77 5.27 2.02
C VAL A 22 9.20 4.77 2.27
N PRO A 23 9.66 4.71 3.54
CA PRO A 23 10.98 4.18 3.86
C PRO A 23 11.15 2.75 3.32
N HIS A 24 12.19 2.55 2.52
CA HIS A 24 12.55 1.27 1.92
C HIS A 24 14.07 1.07 1.96
N ARG A 25 14.49 -0.20 2.00
CA ARG A 25 15.87 -0.62 1.95
C ARG A 25 16.07 -1.70 0.89
N GLU A 26 17.26 -1.74 0.31
CA GLU A 26 17.62 -2.78 -0.65
C GLU A 26 18.08 -4.04 0.10
N VAL A 27 17.39 -5.15 -0.13
CA VAL A 27 17.78 -6.49 0.37
C VAL A 27 17.92 -7.40 -0.84
N ASP A 28 19.12 -7.95 -1.07
CA ASP A 28 19.43 -8.81 -2.22
C ASP A 28 19.12 -8.18 -3.58
N GLY A 29 19.18 -6.84 -3.67
CA GLY A 29 18.88 -6.08 -4.89
C GLY A 29 17.39 -5.80 -5.11
N GLU A 30 16.52 -6.19 -4.17
CA GLU A 30 15.09 -5.90 -4.21
C GLU A 30 14.72 -4.80 -3.20
N PRO A 31 13.88 -3.82 -3.59
CA PRO A 31 13.37 -2.81 -2.68
C PRO A 31 12.33 -3.44 -1.74
N VAL A 32 12.64 -3.47 -0.45
CA VAL A 32 11.77 -3.98 0.62
C VAL A 32 11.47 -2.85 1.60
N LEU A 33 10.25 -2.85 2.17
CA LEU A 33 9.87 -1.91 3.22
C LEU A 33 10.84 -1.95 4.40
N ASP A 34 11.26 -0.78 4.86
CA ASP A 34 12.14 -0.70 6.00
C ASP A 34 11.34 -0.79 7.30
N THR A 35 11.59 -1.85 8.07
CA THR A 35 10.86 -2.14 9.32
C THR A 35 11.53 -1.55 10.55
N ASP A 36 12.74 -1.02 10.40
CA ASP A 36 13.46 -0.32 11.47
C ASP A 36 13.31 1.22 11.37
N ALA A 37 12.64 1.72 10.34
CA ALA A 37 12.30 3.13 10.21
C ALA A 37 11.42 3.60 11.38
N ASP A 38 11.71 4.80 11.89
CA ASP A 38 10.94 5.42 12.96
C ASP A 38 9.46 5.53 12.53
N ALA A 39 8.53 5.15 13.41
CA ALA A 39 7.10 5.17 13.09
C ALA A 39 6.58 6.56 12.68
N ASP A 40 7.24 7.62 13.14
CA ASP A 40 6.93 9.01 12.76
C ASP A 40 7.35 9.33 11.31
N GLN A 41 8.19 8.50 10.69
CA GLN A 41 8.64 8.59 9.30
C GLN A 41 7.86 7.64 8.37
N VAL A 42 7.01 6.77 8.93
CA VAL A 42 6.19 5.82 8.17
C VAL A 42 4.79 6.39 7.96
N ASP A 43 4.41 6.62 6.70
CA ASP A 43 3.00 6.88 6.38
C ASP A 43 2.20 5.57 6.48
N GLY A 44 1.50 5.40 7.59
CA GLY A 44 0.66 4.22 7.84
C GLY A 44 -0.43 4.01 6.80
N ALA A 45 -0.95 5.08 6.19
CA ALA A 45 -1.95 4.94 5.13
C ALA A 45 -1.34 4.35 3.85
N ALA A 46 -0.09 4.73 3.53
CA ALA A 46 0.66 4.13 2.43
C ALA A 46 1.06 2.67 2.73
N ALA A 47 1.46 2.38 3.97
CA ALA A 47 1.79 1.03 4.40
C ALA A 47 0.60 0.06 4.33
N ASP A 48 -0.58 0.48 4.80
CA ASP A 48 -1.82 -0.32 4.72
C ASP A 48 -2.22 -0.62 3.28
N ARG A 49 -2.02 0.34 2.36
CA ARG A 49 -2.26 0.14 0.92
C ARG A 49 -1.31 -0.92 0.35
N LEU A 50 0.00 -0.81 0.61
CA LEU A 50 0.98 -1.79 0.14
C LEU A 50 0.72 -3.19 0.69
N ALA A 51 0.30 -3.29 1.96
CA ALA A 51 -0.06 -4.57 2.57
C ALA A 51 -1.33 -5.18 1.96
N ALA A 52 -2.30 -4.35 1.56
CA ALA A 52 -3.51 -4.80 0.86
C ALA A 52 -3.22 -5.27 -0.57
N GLU A 53 -2.21 -4.69 -1.23
CA GLU A 53 -1.78 -5.07 -2.58
C GLU A 53 -0.88 -6.32 -2.62
N ARG A 54 -0.15 -6.58 -1.53
CA ARG A 54 0.64 -7.80 -1.33
C ARG A 54 -0.01 -8.70 -0.26
N PRO A 55 -1.08 -9.45 -0.60
CA PRO A 55 -1.50 -10.54 0.27
C PRO A 55 -0.33 -11.53 0.35
N LEU A 56 0.23 -11.70 1.56
CA LEU A 56 1.24 -12.72 1.86
C LEU A 56 0.71 -14.10 1.47
N GLY A 57 1.04 -14.56 0.27
CA GLY A 57 0.49 -15.80 -0.27
C GLY A 57 0.90 -16.09 -1.69
N GLU A 58 2.20 -16.29 -1.93
CA GLU A 58 2.70 -17.14 -3.01
C GLU A 58 4.03 -17.77 -2.56
N ASP A 59 3.92 -18.59 -1.51
CA ASP A 59 4.82 -19.72 -1.26
C ASP A 59 4.11 -20.94 -1.87
N SER A 60 4.43 -21.33 -3.12
CA SER A 60 4.25 -22.66 -3.73
C SER A 60 4.81 -22.72 -5.15
#